data_AF-A0A2A2FCV2-F1
#
_entry.id   AF-A0A2A2FCV2-F1
#
_cell.length_a   1.000
_cell.length_b   1.000
_cell.length_c   1.000
_cell.angle_alpha   90.00
_cell.angle_beta   90.00
_cell.angle_gamma   90.00
#
_symmetry.space_group_name_H-M   'P 1'
#
loop_
_entity.id
_entity.type
_entity.pdbx_description
1 polymer ?
#
loop_
_entity_poly.entity_id
_entity_poly.type
_entity_poly.pdbx_seq_one_letter_code
_entity_poly.pdbx_strand_id
1 'polypeptide(L)'
;MAVIRAEGVTKVFGPNPESVKPLLDQGKSKDEIQAETGHVVGVNNASFEVGAGEVFCIMGLSGSGKSTLIRCINRLIEPTFGKIILNDPEHGEMDIATMDDPTLRRVRSQHLSMVFQHFALFPHKTVLSNVVYGLEVQGRDKAEREELGKKYLEMVGLGGWENHYPDELSGGMQQRVGLARAVATEANILLMDEPFSALDPLIKVQMQDELMRIQQELGRTILFITHDLDEAMRIGDHIAIMDAGRIVQVGNPEEILVNPKTEYVAKFVEHADPTGVITAETVALPFSDRYFNRVGKEAGNQVWNRTGYSDIEFHVDTNGHLVKMRFEGNEVALHELEEKVTETGGAPERHTDAAVHCSSDTVLKRVLRGRAYSELPVIVQDAEGRLQGVIDEPELIHGILEKQGYAQDD
;
A
#
# COMPACT_ATOMS: atom_id res chain seq x y z
N MET A 1 -0.80 3.20 16.35
CA MET A 1 -1.49 2.21 17.21
C MET A 1 -2.34 1.33 16.32
N ALA A 2 -2.36 0.01 16.53
CA ALA A 2 -3.16 -0.89 15.70
C ALA A 2 -4.68 -0.71 15.99
N VAL A 3 -5.49 -0.67 14.93
CA VAL A 3 -6.96 -0.62 14.95
C VAL A 3 -7.59 -1.98 14.63
N ILE A 4 -6.86 -2.87 13.96
CA ILE A 4 -7.23 -4.29 13.79
C ILE A 4 -6.04 -5.13 14.25
N ARG A 5 -6.29 -6.15 15.06
CA ARG A 5 -5.30 -7.17 15.42
C ARG A 5 -5.93 -8.55 15.26
N ALA A 6 -5.39 -9.34 14.34
CA ALA A 6 -5.72 -10.74 14.17
C ALA A 6 -4.70 -11.60 14.92
N GLU A 7 -5.16 -12.47 15.80
CA GLU A 7 -4.30 -13.34 16.61
C GLU A 7 -4.64 -14.81 16.37
N GLY A 8 -3.81 -15.50 15.59
CA GLY A 8 -3.96 -16.94 15.32
C GLY A 8 -5.28 -17.31 14.66
N VAL A 9 -5.86 -16.40 13.87
CA VAL A 9 -7.17 -16.59 13.23
C VAL A 9 -7.11 -17.81 12.33
N THR A 10 -7.99 -18.77 12.60
CA THR A 10 -8.05 -20.04 11.88
C THR A 10 -9.48 -20.33 11.51
N LYS A 11 -9.71 -20.73 10.25
CA LYS A 11 -11.01 -21.17 9.76
C LYS A 11 -10.91 -22.55 9.14
N VAL A 12 -11.65 -23.49 9.72
CA VAL A 12 -11.86 -24.84 9.21
C VAL A 12 -13.33 -24.99 8.80
N PHE A 13 -13.56 -25.55 7.62
CA PHE A 13 -14.87 -25.91 7.09
C PHE A 13 -15.05 -27.43 7.17
N GLY A 14 -16.25 -27.86 7.57
CA GLY A 14 -16.59 -29.26 7.78
C GLY A 14 -17.38 -29.47 9.07
N PRO A 15 -17.89 -30.69 9.31
CA PRO A 15 -18.63 -31.02 10.52
C PRO A 15 -17.71 -31.10 11.74
N ASN A 16 -18.07 -30.43 12.84
CA ASN A 16 -17.25 -30.37 14.07
C ASN A 16 -15.80 -29.89 13.80
N PRO A 17 -15.62 -28.68 13.26
CA PRO A 17 -14.32 -28.18 12.80
C PRO A 17 -13.25 -28.12 13.89
N GLU A 18 -13.67 -28.04 15.16
CA GLU A 18 -12.74 -28.04 16.30
C GLU A 18 -11.94 -29.34 16.44
N SER A 19 -12.49 -30.46 15.95
CA SER A 19 -11.84 -31.78 16.00
C SER A 19 -10.50 -31.86 15.26
N VAL A 20 -10.26 -30.91 14.34
CA VAL A 20 -9.05 -30.82 13.52
C VAL A 20 -7.89 -30.16 14.26
N LYS A 21 -8.13 -29.52 15.41
CA LYS A 21 -7.09 -28.81 16.19
C LYS A 21 -5.81 -29.63 16.44
N PRO A 22 -5.86 -30.91 16.85
CA PRO A 22 -4.65 -31.70 17.08
C PRO A 22 -3.79 -31.86 15.81
N LEU A 23 -4.41 -31.93 14.63
CA LEU A 23 -3.70 -32.06 13.35
C LEU A 23 -3.03 -30.75 12.95
N LEU A 24 -3.69 -29.61 13.21
CA LEU A 24 -3.12 -28.28 13.02
C LEU A 24 -1.93 -28.06 13.96
N ASP A 25 -2.06 -28.43 15.23
CA ASP A 25 -1.00 -28.29 16.23
C ASP A 25 0.22 -29.20 15.93
N GLN A 26 0.00 -30.32 15.22
CA GLN A 26 1.07 -31.19 14.68
C GLN A 26 1.76 -30.60 13.43
N GLY A 27 1.27 -29.48 12.91
CA GLY A 27 1.83 -28.83 11.72
C GLY A 27 1.43 -29.47 10.39
N LYS A 28 0.44 -30.37 10.36
CA LYS A 28 -0.04 -30.96 9.10
C LYS A 28 -0.51 -29.88 8.12
N SER A 29 -0.26 -30.12 6.85
CA SER A 29 -0.70 -29.27 5.75
C SER A 29 -2.23 -29.34 5.57
N LYS A 30 -2.80 -28.34 4.89
CA LYS A 30 -4.22 -28.32 4.56
C LYS A 30 -4.66 -29.54 3.73
N ASP A 31 -3.80 -30.01 2.83
CA ASP A 31 -4.10 -31.12 1.92
C ASP A 31 -4.08 -32.46 2.66
N GLU A 32 -3.15 -32.65 3.60
CA GLU A 32 -3.12 -33.83 4.48
C GLU A 32 -4.37 -33.88 5.37
N ILE A 33 -4.75 -32.75 5.98
CA ILE A 33 -5.95 -32.65 6.81
C ILE A 33 -7.20 -32.96 5.99
N GLN A 34 -7.30 -32.44 4.77
CA GLN A 34 -8.42 -32.70 3.89
C GLN A 34 -8.49 -34.17 3.47
N ALA A 35 -7.37 -34.80 3.14
CA ALA A 35 -7.32 -36.22 2.78
C ALA A 35 -7.70 -37.14 3.96
N GLU A 36 -7.30 -36.81 5.18
CA GLU A 36 -7.53 -37.64 6.37
C GLU A 36 -8.93 -37.45 6.96
N THR A 37 -9.48 -36.24 6.92
CA THR A 37 -10.70 -35.88 7.66
C THR A 37 -11.83 -35.34 6.80
N GLY A 38 -11.58 -35.01 5.54
CA GLY A 38 -12.53 -34.31 4.66
C GLY A 38 -12.74 -32.82 4.98
N HIS A 39 -12.07 -32.28 6.00
CA HIS A 39 -12.17 -30.86 6.35
C HIS A 39 -11.35 -29.98 5.41
N VAL A 40 -11.83 -28.78 5.13
CA VAL A 40 -11.09 -27.77 4.35
C VAL A 40 -10.58 -26.70 5.30
N VAL A 41 -9.25 -26.55 5.36
CA VAL A 41 -8.61 -25.46 6.12
C VAL A 41 -8.53 -24.23 5.22
N GLY A 42 -9.39 -23.25 5.45
CA GLY A 42 -9.45 -22.03 4.65
C GLY A 42 -8.49 -20.94 5.11
N VAL A 43 -8.24 -20.85 6.41
CA VAL A 43 -7.25 -19.97 7.04
C VAL A 43 -6.60 -20.74 8.17
N ASN A 44 -5.28 -20.62 8.33
CA ASN A 44 -4.49 -21.35 9.32
C ASN A 44 -3.54 -20.38 10.05
N ASN A 45 -3.84 -20.11 11.32
CA ASN A 45 -3.00 -19.33 12.22
C ASN A 45 -2.57 -17.95 11.66
N ALA A 46 -3.49 -17.23 11.02
CA ALA A 46 -3.21 -15.90 10.48
C ALA A 46 -3.11 -14.87 11.61
N SER A 47 -1.95 -14.20 11.70
CA SER A 47 -1.71 -13.13 12.67
C SER A 47 -1.09 -11.91 12.00
N PHE A 48 -1.66 -10.73 12.24
CA PHE A 48 -1.19 -9.45 11.72
C PHE A 48 -1.86 -8.29 12.46
N GLU A 49 -1.29 -7.10 12.32
CA GLU A 49 -1.80 -5.86 12.88
C GLU A 49 -1.99 -4.85 11.75
N VAL A 50 -3.03 -4.02 11.89
CA VAL A 50 -3.33 -2.92 10.96
C VAL A 50 -3.34 -1.62 11.73
N GLY A 51 -2.51 -0.67 11.34
CA GLY A 51 -2.42 0.70 11.86
C GLY A 51 -3.63 1.58 11.52
N ALA A 52 -3.86 2.60 12.34
CA ALA A 52 -4.90 3.59 12.06
C ALA A 52 -4.56 4.41 10.81
N GLY A 53 -5.52 4.51 9.89
CA GLY A 53 -5.39 5.33 8.69
C GLY A 53 -4.39 4.79 7.67
N GLU A 54 -4.02 3.51 7.75
CA GLU A 54 -3.20 2.86 6.73
C GLU A 54 -4.07 2.05 5.76
N VAL A 55 -3.53 1.79 4.57
CA VAL A 55 -4.02 0.80 3.61
C VAL A 55 -3.20 -0.46 3.77
N PHE A 56 -3.80 -1.48 4.38
CA PHE A 56 -3.19 -2.80 4.55
C PHE A 56 -3.72 -3.76 3.49
N CYS A 57 -2.86 -4.22 2.61
CA CYS A 57 -3.19 -5.14 1.54
C CYS A 57 -2.99 -6.60 1.98
N ILE A 58 -3.97 -7.46 1.74
CA ILE A 58 -3.84 -8.91 1.84
C ILE A 58 -3.79 -9.48 0.41
N MET A 59 -2.69 -10.14 0.12
CA MET A 59 -2.34 -10.66 -1.19
C MET A 59 -2.18 -12.18 -1.22
N GLY A 60 -2.18 -12.76 -2.41
CA GLY A 60 -1.94 -14.19 -2.63
C GLY A 60 -2.80 -14.77 -3.74
N LEU A 61 -2.50 -16.00 -4.13
CA LEU A 61 -3.22 -16.68 -5.22
C LEU A 61 -4.69 -16.98 -4.87
N SER A 62 -5.47 -17.33 -5.89
CA SER A 62 -6.83 -17.85 -5.68
C SER A 62 -6.81 -19.06 -4.76
N GLY A 63 -7.73 -19.12 -3.80
CA GLY A 63 -7.79 -20.20 -2.81
C GLY A 63 -6.77 -20.13 -1.67
N SER A 64 -6.00 -19.03 -1.53
CA SER A 64 -5.06 -18.86 -0.40
C SER A 64 -5.72 -18.46 0.93
N GLY A 65 -7.03 -18.18 0.94
CA GLY A 65 -7.78 -17.87 2.17
C GLY A 65 -8.12 -16.39 2.40
N LYS A 66 -7.68 -15.47 1.53
CA LYS A 66 -7.86 -14.01 1.66
C LYS A 66 -9.31 -13.60 1.96
N SER A 67 -10.24 -13.91 1.06
CA SER A 67 -11.66 -13.55 1.23
C SER A 67 -12.30 -14.26 2.41
N THR A 68 -11.77 -15.40 2.85
CA THR A 68 -12.22 -16.05 4.08
C THR A 68 -11.77 -15.27 5.31
N LEU A 69 -10.52 -14.79 5.32
CA LEU A 69 -9.94 -14.01 6.41
C LEU A 69 -10.66 -12.67 6.60
N ILE A 70 -10.89 -11.89 5.54
CA ILE A 70 -11.63 -10.61 5.66
C ILE A 70 -13.08 -10.83 6.14
N ARG A 71 -13.71 -11.93 5.73
CA ARG A 71 -15.05 -12.30 6.18
C ARG A 71 -15.05 -12.79 7.61
N CYS A 72 -13.94 -13.33 8.13
CA CYS A 72 -13.77 -13.58 9.56
C CYS A 72 -13.66 -12.27 10.34
N ILE A 73 -12.97 -11.26 9.79
CA ILE A 73 -12.83 -9.94 10.44
C ILE A 73 -14.18 -9.22 10.53
N ASN A 74 -14.98 -9.28 9.47
CA ASN A 74 -16.37 -8.83 9.52
C ASN A 74 -17.30 -9.82 10.25
N ARG A 75 -16.80 -11.01 10.64
CA ARG A 75 -17.54 -12.18 11.17
C ARG A 75 -18.74 -12.65 10.33
N LEU A 76 -18.74 -12.38 9.03
CA LEU A 76 -19.68 -13.00 8.09
C LEU A 76 -19.43 -14.51 7.99
N ILE A 77 -18.19 -14.91 8.25
CA ILE A 77 -17.79 -16.29 8.52
C ILE A 77 -17.27 -16.32 9.96
N GLU A 78 -17.78 -17.24 10.79
CA GLU A 78 -17.26 -17.38 12.14
C GLU A 78 -15.86 -18.02 12.12
N PRO A 79 -14.85 -17.41 12.74
CA PRO A 79 -13.55 -18.05 12.91
C PRO A 79 -13.70 -19.32 13.76
N THR A 80 -12.94 -20.37 13.45
CA THR A 80 -12.91 -21.59 14.27
C THR A 80 -12.06 -21.38 15.52
N PHE A 81 -10.92 -20.68 15.37
CA PHE A 81 -10.03 -20.34 16.47
C PHE A 81 -9.42 -18.95 16.26
N GLY A 82 -8.76 -18.45 17.30
CA GLY A 82 -8.07 -17.17 17.30
C GLY A 82 -8.97 -16.02 17.76
N LYS A 83 -8.40 -14.82 17.78
CA LYS A 83 -9.08 -13.58 18.16
C LYS A 83 -9.00 -12.55 17.06
N ILE A 84 -9.99 -11.67 17.02
CA ILE A 84 -10.03 -10.54 16.10
C ILE A 84 -10.38 -9.32 16.92
N ILE A 85 -9.36 -8.54 17.26
CA ILE A 85 -9.51 -7.36 18.11
C ILE A 85 -9.65 -6.14 17.22
N LEU A 86 -10.75 -5.41 17.37
CA LEU A 86 -10.87 -4.04 16.89
C LEU A 86 -10.59 -3.09 18.03
N ASN A 87 -9.73 -2.12 17.79
CA ASN A 87 -9.44 -1.08 18.77
C ASN A 87 -10.11 0.22 18.34
N ASP A 88 -11.07 0.66 19.13
CA ASP A 88 -11.82 1.88 18.88
C ASP A 88 -11.42 2.95 19.91
N PRO A 89 -11.11 4.19 19.48
CA PRO A 89 -10.71 5.24 20.40
C PRO A 89 -11.72 5.54 21.51
N GLU A 90 -13.02 5.33 21.26
CA GLU A 90 -14.09 5.60 22.22
C GLU A 90 -14.44 4.38 23.08
N HIS A 91 -14.36 3.17 22.50
CA HIS A 91 -14.85 1.94 23.14
C HIS A 91 -13.75 0.97 23.59
N GLY A 92 -12.48 1.23 23.27
CA GLY A 92 -11.34 0.39 23.59
C GLY A 92 -11.23 -0.87 22.72
N GLU A 93 -10.56 -1.91 23.24
CA GLU A 93 -10.40 -3.19 22.54
C GLU A 93 -11.70 -4.02 22.57
N MET A 94 -12.08 -4.52 21.41
CA MET A 94 -13.31 -5.28 21.17
C MET A 94 -13.01 -6.57 20.40
N ASP A 95 -13.18 -7.73 21.02
CA ASP A 95 -12.98 -9.03 20.35
C ASP A 95 -14.24 -9.46 19.57
N ILE A 96 -14.17 -9.34 18.25
CA ILE A 96 -15.26 -9.64 17.32
C ILE A 96 -15.70 -11.10 17.40
N ALA A 97 -14.75 -12.02 17.64
CA ALA A 97 -15.02 -13.45 17.64
C ALA A 97 -16.00 -13.89 18.74
N THR A 98 -16.06 -13.13 19.85
CA THR A 98 -16.82 -13.51 21.05
C THR A 98 -18.09 -12.67 21.30
N MET A 99 -18.34 -11.65 20.47
CA MET A 99 -19.50 -10.76 20.63
C MET A 99 -20.84 -11.48 20.50
N ASP A 100 -21.86 -10.96 21.19
CA ASP A 100 -23.24 -11.29 20.89
C ASP A 100 -23.74 -10.63 19.59
N ASP A 101 -24.82 -11.17 19.03
CA ASP A 101 -25.35 -10.69 17.75
C ASP A 101 -25.77 -9.20 17.75
N PRO A 102 -26.43 -8.66 18.79
CA PRO A 102 -26.75 -7.24 18.85
C PRO A 102 -25.51 -6.34 18.81
N THR A 103 -24.48 -6.68 19.58
CA THR A 103 -23.23 -5.92 19.63
C THR A 103 -22.51 -6.00 18.29
N LEU A 104 -22.41 -7.21 17.71
CA LEU A 104 -21.81 -7.41 16.39
C LEU A 104 -22.51 -6.60 15.30
N ARG A 105 -23.85 -6.53 15.31
CA ARG A 105 -24.62 -5.71 14.37
C ARG A 105 -24.30 -4.22 14.50
N ARG A 106 -24.16 -3.72 15.72
CA ARG A 106 -23.77 -2.32 15.98
C ARG A 106 -22.34 -2.04 15.47
N VAL A 107 -21.41 -2.95 15.75
CA VAL A 107 -20.03 -2.83 15.26
C VAL A 107 -19.98 -2.78 13.73
N ARG A 108 -20.73 -3.66 13.07
CA ARG A 108 -20.85 -3.68 11.60
C ARG A 108 -21.54 -2.47 11.00
N SER A 109 -22.42 -1.81 11.74
CA SER A 109 -23.12 -0.63 11.22
C SER A 109 -22.33 0.65 11.44
N GLN A 110 -21.49 0.73 12.48
CA GLN A 110 -20.83 1.97 12.91
C GLN A 110 -19.31 2.00 12.71
N HIS A 111 -18.62 0.86 12.79
CA HIS A 111 -17.14 0.83 12.80
C HIS A 111 -16.55 0.13 11.57
N LEU A 112 -17.28 -0.81 10.97
CA LEU A 112 -16.87 -1.53 9.77
C LEU A 112 -17.76 -1.18 8.58
N SER A 113 -17.18 -1.16 7.39
CA SER A 113 -17.93 -1.12 6.14
C SER A 113 -17.29 -2.06 5.13
N MET A 114 -18.09 -2.72 4.29
CA MET A 114 -17.59 -3.75 3.38
C MET A 114 -17.91 -3.42 1.91
N VAL A 115 -16.89 -3.52 1.06
CA VAL A 115 -16.99 -3.48 -0.40
C VAL A 115 -16.73 -4.88 -0.94
N PHE A 116 -17.70 -5.42 -1.67
CA PHE A 116 -17.63 -6.76 -2.26
C PHE A 116 -17.09 -6.71 -3.69
N GLN A 117 -16.52 -7.82 -4.15
CA GLN A 117 -16.00 -8.02 -5.50
C GLN A 117 -17.02 -7.69 -6.61
N HIS A 118 -18.28 -8.07 -6.40
CA HIS A 118 -19.41 -7.56 -7.16
C HIS A 118 -20.10 -6.50 -6.30
N PHE A 119 -20.29 -5.29 -6.83
CA PHE A 119 -20.69 -4.09 -6.06
C PHE A 119 -21.96 -4.24 -5.22
N ALA A 120 -22.72 -5.32 -5.42
CA ALA A 120 -23.86 -5.71 -4.58
C ALA A 120 -24.83 -4.56 -4.37
N LEU A 121 -25.02 -3.74 -5.42
CA LEU A 121 -26.01 -2.68 -5.42
C LEU A 121 -27.40 -3.30 -5.47
N PHE A 122 -28.33 -2.70 -4.76
CA PHE A 122 -29.73 -3.08 -4.83
C PHE A 122 -30.31 -2.55 -6.14
N PRO A 123 -30.69 -3.42 -7.09
CA PRO A 123 -31.13 -2.99 -8.42
C PRO A 123 -32.48 -2.28 -8.40
N HIS A 124 -33.29 -2.51 -7.36
CA HIS A 124 -34.61 -1.92 -7.16
C HIS A 124 -34.57 -0.62 -6.34
N LYS A 125 -33.38 -0.09 -6.04
CA LYS A 125 -33.18 1.16 -5.31
C LYS A 125 -32.39 2.13 -6.19
N THR A 126 -32.67 3.42 -6.05
CA THR A 126 -31.90 4.46 -6.73
C THR A 126 -30.45 4.51 -6.23
N VAL A 127 -29.59 5.23 -6.94
CA VAL A 127 -28.20 5.50 -6.54
C VAL A 127 -28.14 6.08 -5.12
N LEU A 128 -28.88 7.15 -4.84
CA LEU A 128 -28.90 7.75 -3.50
C LEU A 128 -29.40 6.76 -2.45
N SER A 129 -30.46 6.00 -2.77
CA SER A 129 -31.01 4.99 -1.86
C SER A 129 -30.03 3.86 -1.55
N ASN A 130 -29.14 3.52 -2.50
CA ASN A 130 -28.05 2.58 -2.26
C ASN A 130 -27.01 3.18 -1.32
N VAL A 131 -26.58 4.42 -1.56
CA VAL A 131 -25.56 5.10 -0.75
C VAL A 131 -26.01 5.27 0.70
N VAL A 132 -27.25 5.71 0.93
CA VAL A 132 -27.75 6.00 2.28
C VAL A 132 -28.28 4.79 3.02
N TYR A 133 -28.22 3.59 2.43
CA TYR A 133 -28.79 2.38 3.02
C TYR A 133 -28.19 2.06 4.40
N GLY A 134 -26.86 2.19 4.55
CA GLY A 134 -26.21 1.96 5.84
C GLY A 134 -26.69 2.94 6.93
N LEU A 135 -26.88 4.22 6.57
CA LEU A 135 -27.41 5.25 7.46
C LEU A 135 -28.88 5.01 7.84
N GLU A 136 -29.67 4.47 6.91
CA GLU A 136 -31.05 4.02 7.19
C GLU A 136 -31.06 2.91 8.25
N VAL A 137 -30.16 1.93 8.11
CA VAL A 137 -30.01 0.82 9.08
C VAL A 137 -29.51 1.32 10.44
N GLN A 138 -28.69 2.37 10.47
CA GLN A 138 -28.28 3.05 11.71
C GLN A 138 -29.43 3.83 12.37
N GLY A 139 -30.56 4.04 11.67
CA GLY A 139 -31.71 4.79 12.18
C GLY A 139 -31.57 6.31 12.10
N ARG A 140 -30.69 6.82 11.23
CA ARG A 140 -30.53 8.28 11.04
C ARG A 140 -31.75 8.91 10.36
N ASP A 141 -31.95 10.21 10.61
CA ASP A 141 -33.05 10.96 10.02
C ASP A 141 -32.96 10.93 8.48
N LYS A 142 -34.11 10.92 7.81
CA LYS A 142 -34.20 10.92 6.35
C LYS A 142 -33.54 12.14 5.71
N ALA A 143 -33.74 13.34 6.26
CA ALA A 143 -33.14 14.54 5.70
C ALA A 143 -31.61 14.50 5.83
N GLU A 144 -31.11 14.11 7.01
CA GLU A 144 -29.68 13.99 7.29
C GLU A 144 -29.00 12.96 6.38
N ARG A 145 -29.58 11.75 6.25
CA ARG A 145 -28.98 10.70 5.42
C ARG A 145 -28.97 11.09 3.94
N GLU A 146 -30.02 11.74 3.43
CA GLU A 146 -30.05 12.21 2.03
C GLU A 146 -29.02 13.32 1.77
N GLU A 147 -28.81 14.23 2.72
CA GLU A 147 -27.76 15.25 2.63
C GLU A 147 -26.35 14.62 2.60
N LEU A 148 -26.06 13.71 3.54
CA LEU A 148 -24.80 12.97 3.56
C LEU A 148 -24.60 12.14 2.28
N GLY A 149 -25.65 11.45 1.83
CA GLY A 149 -25.60 10.66 0.60
C GLY A 149 -25.24 11.49 -0.63
N LYS A 150 -25.82 12.69 -0.76
CA LYS A 150 -25.47 13.63 -1.84
C LYS A 150 -24.03 14.11 -1.74
N LYS A 151 -23.56 14.45 -0.52
CA LYS A 151 -22.18 14.85 -0.28
C LYS A 151 -21.19 13.77 -0.76
N TYR A 152 -21.42 12.51 -0.39
CA TYR A 152 -20.54 11.41 -0.79
C TYR A 152 -20.67 11.04 -2.27
N LEU A 153 -21.84 11.25 -2.88
CA LEU A 153 -21.98 11.13 -4.34
C LEU A 153 -21.20 12.20 -5.09
N GLU A 154 -21.22 13.44 -4.61
CA GLU A 154 -20.41 14.53 -5.18
C GLU A 154 -18.91 14.22 -5.06
N MET A 155 -18.47 13.73 -3.90
CA MET A 155 -17.08 13.34 -3.65
C MET A 155 -16.57 12.31 -4.66
N VAL A 156 -17.39 11.31 -5.00
CA VAL A 156 -17.04 10.29 -6.00
C VAL A 156 -17.35 10.72 -7.45
N GLY A 157 -17.74 11.97 -7.69
CA GLY A 157 -18.02 12.50 -9.04
C GLY A 157 -19.33 12.01 -9.66
N LEU A 158 -20.31 11.63 -8.84
CA LEU A 158 -21.65 11.19 -9.26
C LEU A 158 -22.77 12.18 -8.87
N GLY A 159 -22.45 13.44 -8.64
CA GLY A 159 -23.45 14.50 -8.48
C GLY A 159 -24.43 14.53 -9.65
N GLY A 160 -25.74 14.66 -9.37
CA GLY A 160 -26.80 14.64 -10.37
C GLY A 160 -27.30 13.25 -10.78
N TRP A 161 -26.67 12.16 -10.30
CA TRP A 161 -27.09 10.78 -10.58
C TRP A 161 -28.00 10.16 -9.51
N GLU A 162 -28.41 10.93 -8.50
CA GLU A 162 -29.06 10.46 -7.27
C GLU A 162 -30.31 9.60 -7.50
N ASN A 163 -31.08 9.96 -8.54
CA ASN A 163 -32.39 9.37 -8.84
C ASN A 163 -32.34 8.24 -9.88
N HIS A 164 -31.17 7.96 -10.45
CA HIS A 164 -31.00 6.87 -11.40
C HIS A 164 -30.94 5.52 -10.71
N TYR A 165 -31.14 4.44 -11.46
CA TYR A 165 -31.01 3.06 -11.01
C TYR A 165 -29.67 2.45 -11.48
N PRO A 166 -29.14 1.43 -10.77
CA PRO A 166 -27.83 0.84 -11.11
C PRO A 166 -27.69 0.34 -12.54
N ASP A 167 -28.77 -0.13 -13.17
CA ASP A 167 -28.79 -0.60 -14.57
C ASP A 167 -28.66 0.52 -15.60
N GLU A 168 -28.86 1.78 -15.18
CA GLU A 168 -28.65 2.98 -16.01
C GLU A 168 -27.18 3.48 -15.95
N LEU A 169 -26.33 2.84 -15.15
CA LEU A 169 -24.95 3.25 -14.91
C LEU A 169 -23.93 2.35 -15.63
N SER A 170 -22.82 2.94 -16.04
CA SER A 170 -21.64 2.17 -16.46
C SER A 170 -21.04 1.37 -15.29
N GLY A 171 -20.25 0.33 -15.58
CA GLY A 171 -19.60 -0.48 -14.56
C GLY A 171 -18.80 0.35 -13.55
N GLY A 172 -17.95 1.27 -14.02
CA GLY A 172 -17.18 2.17 -13.16
C GLY A 172 -18.04 3.11 -12.30
N MET A 173 -19.18 3.57 -12.82
CA MET A 173 -20.13 4.36 -12.03
C MET A 173 -20.78 3.52 -10.93
N GLN A 174 -21.18 2.27 -11.21
CA GLN A 174 -21.70 1.37 -10.17
C GLN A 174 -20.68 1.14 -9.05
N GLN A 175 -19.38 1.14 -9.36
CA GLN A 175 -18.34 1.06 -8.33
C GLN A 175 -18.27 2.30 -7.47
N ARG A 176 -18.29 3.48 -8.09
CA ARG A 176 -18.30 4.77 -7.38
C ARG A 176 -19.52 4.84 -6.44
N VAL A 177 -20.67 4.30 -6.83
CA VAL A 177 -21.83 4.12 -5.93
C VAL A 177 -21.53 3.16 -4.78
N GLY A 178 -20.90 2.02 -5.05
CA GLY A 178 -20.50 1.05 -4.02
C GLY A 178 -19.50 1.62 -3.01
N LEU A 179 -18.53 2.41 -3.48
CA LEU A 179 -17.55 3.12 -2.67
C LEU A 179 -18.22 4.22 -1.85
N ALA A 180 -19.06 5.06 -2.48
CA ALA A 180 -19.83 6.09 -1.78
C ALA A 180 -20.71 5.48 -0.69
N ARG A 181 -21.38 4.35 -0.96
CA ARG A 181 -22.15 3.61 0.06
C ARG A 181 -21.28 3.16 1.23
N ALA A 182 -20.08 2.65 0.95
CA ALA A 182 -19.20 2.17 1.99
C ALA A 182 -18.73 3.31 2.90
N VAL A 183 -18.31 4.43 2.28
CA VAL A 183 -17.80 5.62 2.97
C VAL A 183 -18.91 6.40 3.69
N ALA A 184 -20.14 6.41 3.15
CA ALA A 184 -21.26 7.15 3.71
C ALA A 184 -21.67 6.68 5.11
N THR A 185 -21.33 5.45 5.50
CA THR A 185 -21.58 4.93 6.86
C THR A 185 -20.77 5.63 7.95
N GLU A 186 -19.73 6.38 7.55
CA GLU A 186 -18.74 7.02 8.43
C GLU A 186 -17.91 6.03 9.27
N ALA A 187 -17.94 4.75 8.90
CA ALA A 187 -17.13 3.71 9.50
C ALA A 187 -15.63 4.01 9.40
N ASN A 188 -14.89 3.69 10.46
CA ASN A 188 -13.46 3.93 10.56
C ASN A 188 -12.62 2.93 9.75
N ILE A 189 -13.17 1.75 9.48
CA ILE A 189 -12.50 0.65 8.79
C ILE A 189 -13.30 0.25 7.55
N LEU A 190 -12.65 0.29 6.38
CA LEU A 190 -13.16 -0.20 5.11
C LEU A 190 -12.54 -1.57 4.79
N LEU A 191 -13.38 -2.58 4.64
CA LEU A 191 -13.00 -3.94 4.26
C LEU A 191 -13.31 -4.13 2.77
N MET A 192 -12.30 -4.31 1.92
CA MET A 192 -12.49 -4.43 0.47
C MET A 192 -12.03 -5.78 -0.03
N ASP A 193 -12.93 -6.55 -0.65
CA ASP A 193 -12.66 -7.90 -1.15
C ASP A 193 -12.61 -7.87 -2.69
N GLU A 194 -11.40 -7.70 -3.26
CA GLU A 194 -11.15 -7.59 -4.71
C GLU A 194 -12.06 -6.56 -5.43
N PRO A 195 -12.16 -5.31 -4.92
CA PRO A 195 -13.16 -4.35 -5.41
C PRO A 195 -12.96 -3.95 -6.87
N PHE A 196 -11.75 -4.11 -7.42
CA PHE A 196 -11.38 -3.66 -8.75
C PHE A 196 -11.06 -4.80 -9.73
N SER A 197 -11.26 -6.07 -9.34
CA SER A 197 -10.84 -7.22 -10.17
C SER A 197 -11.60 -7.34 -11.50
N ALA A 198 -12.81 -6.80 -11.58
CA ALA A 198 -13.67 -6.90 -12.77
C ALA A 198 -13.52 -5.71 -13.74
N LEU A 199 -12.54 -4.83 -13.50
CA LEU A 199 -12.36 -3.60 -14.26
C LEU A 199 -11.33 -3.71 -15.37
N ASP A 200 -11.56 -2.93 -16.42
CA ASP A 200 -10.54 -2.62 -17.41
C ASP A 200 -9.36 -1.86 -16.77
N PRO A 201 -8.11 -2.06 -17.24
CA PRO A 201 -6.92 -1.50 -16.61
C PRO A 201 -6.94 0.02 -16.39
N LEU A 202 -7.48 0.80 -17.35
CA LEU A 202 -7.55 2.26 -17.22
C LEU A 202 -8.52 2.70 -16.11
N ILE A 203 -9.68 2.07 -16.02
CA ILE A 203 -10.68 2.38 -14.99
C ILE A 203 -10.17 1.91 -13.63
N LYS A 204 -9.46 0.77 -13.58
CA LYS A 204 -8.80 0.28 -12.37
C LYS A 204 -7.87 1.31 -11.75
N VAL A 205 -6.94 1.87 -12.55
CA VAL A 205 -6.02 2.92 -12.07
C VAL A 205 -6.77 4.16 -11.59
N GLN A 206 -7.75 4.65 -12.35
CA GLN A 206 -8.56 5.81 -11.95
C GLN A 206 -9.31 5.58 -10.62
N MET A 207 -9.82 4.37 -10.39
CA MET A 207 -10.52 4.01 -9.17
C MET A 207 -9.59 3.85 -7.97
N GLN A 208 -8.36 3.37 -8.20
CA GLN A 208 -7.31 3.34 -7.17
C GLN A 208 -6.92 4.76 -6.75
N ASP A 209 -6.74 5.67 -7.71
CA ASP A 209 -6.41 7.07 -7.42
C ASP A 209 -7.53 7.75 -6.62
N GLU A 210 -8.80 7.49 -6.98
CA GLU A 210 -9.96 7.99 -6.22
C GLU A 210 -10.00 7.40 -4.80
N LEU A 211 -9.73 6.10 -4.65
CA LEU A 211 -9.67 5.46 -3.35
C LEU A 211 -8.60 6.09 -2.46
N MET A 212 -7.39 6.31 -2.99
CA MET A 212 -6.30 6.94 -2.27
C MET A 212 -6.64 8.38 -1.87
N ARG A 213 -7.26 9.14 -2.77
CA ARG A 213 -7.73 10.50 -2.45
C ARG A 213 -8.74 10.50 -1.31
N ILE A 214 -9.74 9.62 -1.35
CA ILE A 214 -10.76 9.51 -0.30
C ILE A 214 -10.13 9.06 1.02
N GLN A 215 -9.20 8.13 0.97
CA GLN A 215 -8.46 7.66 2.13
C GLN A 215 -7.67 8.79 2.78
N GLN A 216 -6.96 9.60 2.00
CA GLN A 216 -6.21 10.77 2.48
C GLN A 216 -7.12 11.86 3.06
N GLU A 217 -8.27 12.12 2.42
CA GLU A 217 -9.23 13.14 2.88
C GLU A 217 -9.94 12.75 4.18
N LEU A 218 -10.24 11.45 4.35
CA LEU A 218 -11.07 10.96 5.46
C LEU A 218 -10.29 10.22 6.55
N GLY A 219 -9.01 9.89 6.32
CA GLY A 219 -8.16 9.15 7.26
C GLY A 219 -8.67 7.76 7.61
N ARG A 220 -9.44 7.11 6.72
CA ARG A 220 -10.03 5.79 7.00
C ARG A 220 -8.98 4.70 6.88
N THR A 221 -9.09 3.69 7.74
CA THR A 221 -8.25 2.49 7.65
C THR A 221 -8.83 1.56 6.59
N ILE A 222 -8.00 1.03 5.71
CA ILE A 222 -8.47 0.15 4.62
C ILE A 222 -7.78 -1.21 4.75
N LEU A 223 -8.57 -2.28 4.86
CA LEU A 223 -8.09 -3.64 4.66
C LEU A 223 -8.50 -4.11 3.27
N PHE A 224 -7.52 -4.20 2.37
CA PHE A 224 -7.74 -4.39 0.94
C PHE A 224 -7.28 -5.76 0.49
N ILE A 225 -8.13 -6.57 -0.14
CA ILE A 225 -7.72 -7.83 -0.76
C ILE A 225 -7.52 -7.63 -2.25
N THR A 226 -6.40 -8.14 -2.73
CA THR A 226 -6.16 -8.31 -4.16
C THR A 226 -5.35 -9.56 -4.46
N HIS A 227 -5.39 -9.99 -5.72
CA HIS A 227 -4.48 -10.98 -6.28
C HIS A 227 -3.43 -10.34 -7.20
N ASP A 228 -3.52 -9.03 -7.44
CA ASP A 228 -2.65 -8.26 -8.33
C ASP A 228 -1.57 -7.53 -7.52
N LEU A 229 -0.31 -7.80 -7.84
CA LEU A 229 0.85 -7.24 -7.14
C LEU A 229 1.00 -5.75 -7.41
N ASP A 230 0.82 -5.32 -8.65
CA ASP A 230 0.98 -3.91 -9.03
C ASP A 230 -0.05 -3.04 -8.29
N GLU A 231 -1.25 -3.58 -8.07
CA GLU A 231 -2.28 -2.94 -7.27
C GLU A 231 -1.88 -2.79 -5.81
N ALA A 232 -1.41 -3.85 -5.16
CA ALA A 232 -1.01 -3.77 -3.75
C ALA A 232 0.22 -2.88 -3.56
N MET A 233 1.17 -2.91 -4.49
CA MET A 233 2.35 -2.04 -4.49
C MET A 233 1.99 -0.57 -4.70
N ARG A 234 0.94 -0.27 -5.47
CA ARG A 234 0.49 1.09 -5.74
C ARG A 234 -0.24 1.73 -4.56
N ILE A 235 -1.09 0.97 -3.86
CA ILE A 235 -2.01 1.55 -2.85
C ILE A 235 -1.69 1.16 -1.41
N GLY A 236 -0.93 0.08 -1.19
CA GLY A 236 -0.73 -0.49 0.14
C GLY A 236 0.44 0.16 0.87
N ASP A 237 0.21 0.60 2.11
CA ASP A 237 1.29 0.96 3.03
C ASP A 237 2.00 -0.30 3.56
N HIS A 238 1.22 -1.35 3.80
CA HIS A 238 1.68 -2.68 4.19
C HIS A 238 1.01 -3.77 3.37
N ILE A 239 1.74 -4.84 3.09
CA ILE A 239 1.28 -5.99 2.32
C ILE A 239 1.52 -7.27 3.14
N ALA A 240 0.45 -8.03 3.38
CA ALA A 240 0.50 -9.39 3.87
C ALA A 240 0.30 -10.39 2.72
N ILE A 241 1.31 -11.21 2.44
CA ILE A 241 1.22 -12.28 1.44
C ILE A 241 0.70 -13.54 2.13
N MET A 242 -0.35 -14.13 1.57
CA MET A 242 -0.95 -15.39 2.00
C MET A 242 -0.67 -16.52 1.01
N ASP A 243 -0.21 -17.65 1.55
CA ASP A 243 -0.11 -18.91 0.83
C ASP A 243 -0.74 -20.05 1.63
N ALA A 244 -1.50 -20.91 0.95
CA ALA A 244 -2.15 -22.08 1.53
C ALA A 244 -2.87 -21.84 2.90
N GLY A 245 -3.52 -20.69 3.08
CA GLY A 245 -4.24 -20.32 4.29
C GLY A 245 -3.39 -19.64 5.37
N ARG A 246 -2.08 -19.51 5.18
CA ARG A 246 -1.15 -18.89 6.14
C ARG A 246 -0.62 -17.57 5.62
N ILE A 247 -0.37 -16.63 6.53
CA ILE A 247 0.42 -15.43 6.20
C ILE A 247 1.89 -15.86 6.18
N VAL A 248 2.58 -15.62 5.05
CA VAL A 248 3.98 -16.01 4.86
C VAL A 248 4.94 -14.85 5.03
N GLN A 249 4.50 -13.62 4.77
CA GLN A 249 5.28 -12.41 4.95
C GLN A 249 4.34 -11.22 5.14
N VAL A 250 4.72 -10.29 6.01
CA VAL A 250 4.14 -8.95 6.13
C VAL A 250 5.30 -7.95 6.04
N GLY A 251 5.12 -6.89 5.28
CA GLY A 251 6.11 -5.82 5.15
C GLY A 251 5.56 -4.68 4.30
N ASN A 252 6.29 -3.58 4.21
CA ASN A 252 5.96 -2.52 3.26
C ASN A 252 6.25 -2.98 1.81
N PRO A 253 5.70 -2.31 0.77
CA PRO A 253 5.94 -2.65 -0.63
C PRO A 253 7.40 -2.90 -1.00
N GLU A 254 8.31 -2.06 -0.52
CA GLU A 254 9.74 -2.15 -0.79
C GLU A 254 10.37 -3.39 -0.15
N GLU A 255 10.08 -3.69 1.12
CA GLU A 255 10.55 -4.88 1.83
C GLU A 255 10.09 -6.18 1.15
N ILE A 256 8.86 -6.20 0.61
CA ILE A 256 8.33 -7.35 -0.13
C ILE A 256 9.14 -7.60 -1.41
N LEU A 257 9.55 -6.55 -2.12
CA LEU A 257 10.34 -6.66 -3.36
C LEU A 257 11.80 -7.01 -3.10
N VAL A 258 12.42 -6.31 -2.13
CA VAL A 258 13.87 -6.31 -1.90
C VAL A 258 14.30 -7.48 -0.99
N ASN A 259 13.43 -7.91 -0.08
CA ASN A 259 13.73 -8.92 0.94
C ASN A 259 12.62 -9.99 1.06
N PRO A 260 12.39 -10.79 -0.01
CA PRO A 260 11.42 -11.88 0.03
C PRO A 260 11.84 -12.96 1.05
N LYS A 261 10.99 -13.26 2.04
CA LYS A 261 11.27 -14.21 3.14
C LYS A 261 11.13 -15.68 2.76
N THR A 262 10.48 -15.97 1.63
CA THR A 262 10.27 -17.34 1.16
C THR A 262 10.45 -17.43 -0.35
N GLU A 263 10.76 -18.62 -0.86
CA GLU A 263 10.83 -18.87 -2.30
C GLU A 263 9.50 -18.57 -3.01
N TYR A 264 8.37 -18.80 -2.33
CA TYR A 264 7.05 -18.44 -2.83
C TYR A 264 6.94 -16.93 -3.06
N VAL A 265 7.34 -16.12 -2.07
CA VAL A 265 7.31 -14.66 -2.20
C VAL A 265 8.27 -14.18 -3.28
N ALA A 266 9.48 -14.75 -3.35
CA ALA A 266 10.47 -14.41 -4.39
C ALA A 266 9.92 -14.65 -5.81
N LYS A 267 9.27 -15.80 -6.03
CA LYS A 267 8.58 -16.11 -7.30
C LYS A 267 7.43 -15.16 -7.59
N PHE A 268 6.71 -14.74 -6.54
CA PHE A 268 5.58 -13.83 -6.67
C PHE A 268 6.00 -12.43 -7.15
N VAL A 269 7.16 -11.94 -6.68
CA VAL A 269 7.67 -10.60 -7.01
C VAL A 269 8.65 -10.57 -8.19
N GLU A 270 9.00 -11.73 -8.76
CA GLU A 270 10.01 -11.88 -9.81
C GLU A 270 9.77 -10.91 -10.99
N HIS A 271 8.52 -10.77 -11.43
CA HIS A 271 8.13 -9.98 -12.60
C HIS A 271 7.62 -8.57 -12.27
N ALA A 272 7.64 -8.19 -10.99
CA ALA A 272 7.22 -6.86 -10.56
C ALA A 272 8.15 -5.78 -11.11
N ASP A 273 7.61 -4.64 -11.54
CA ASP A 273 8.40 -3.45 -11.86
C ASP A 273 8.89 -2.78 -10.56
N PRO A 274 10.18 -2.86 -10.24
CA PRO A 274 10.68 -2.31 -8.98
C PRO A 274 10.78 -0.78 -9.02
N THR A 275 10.74 -0.15 -10.20
CA THR A 275 11.09 1.27 -10.35
C THR A 275 10.07 2.21 -9.73
N GLY A 276 8.81 1.79 -9.61
CA GLY A 276 7.75 2.56 -8.98
C GLY A 276 7.69 2.44 -7.46
N VAL A 277 8.49 1.56 -6.85
CA VAL A 277 8.43 1.22 -5.43
C VAL A 277 9.76 1.46 -4.74
N ILE A 278 10.87 1.03 -5.34
CA ILE A 278 12.21 1.24 -4.79
C ILE A 278 12.51 2.74 -4.75
N THR A 279 12.99 3.20 -3.60
CA THR A 279 13.29 4.62 -3.35
C THR A 279 14.76 4.94 -3.66
N ALA A 280 15.05 6.25 -3.76
CA ALA A 280 16.39 6.77 -3.95
C ALA A 280 17.31 6.34 -2.79
N GLU A 281 16.79 6.35 -1.56
CA GLU A 281 17.51 5.90 -0.35
C GLU A 281 18.07 4.48 -0.50
N THR A 282 17.26 3.55 -0.97
CA THR A 282 17.65 2.14 -1.08
C THR A 282 18.81 1.94 -2.05
N VAL A 283 18.82 2.65 -3.17
CA VAL A 283 19.82 2.46 -4.24
C VAL A 283 21.03 3.40 -4.12
N ALA A 284 20.92 4.50 -3.38
CA ALA A 284 21.97 5.50 -3.27
C ALA A 284 23.27 4.90 -2.72
N LEU A 285 24.39 5.33 -3.31
CA LEU A 285 25.69 5.14 -2.70
C LEU A 285 25.80 6.09 -1.51
N PRO A 286 25.91 5.58 -0.27
CA PRO A 286 25.83 6.43 0.91
C PRO A 286 27.04 7.36 0.98
N PHE A 287 26.80 8.60 1.38
CA PHE A 287 27.83 9.62 1.53
C PHE A 287 28.65 9.35 2.81
N SER A 288 29.62 8.44 2.71
CA SER A 288 30.48 8.01 3.81
C SER A 288 31.95 7.90 3.39
N ASP A 289 32.86 7.88 4.38
CA ASP A 289 34.31 7.72 4.16
C ASP A 289 34.69 6.41 3.43
N ARG A 290 33.76 5.44 3.34
CA ARG A 290 33.94 4.20 2.58
C ARG A 290 33.92 4.46 1.07
N TYR A 291 33.08 5.39 0.61
CA TYR A 291 32.80 5.64 -0.80
C TYR A 291 33.28 7.02 -1.28
N PHE A 292 33.55 7.94 -0.35
CA PHE A 292 33.96 9.30 -0.62
C PHE A 292 35.26 9.65 0.11
N ASN A 293 36.15 10.37 -0.58
CA ASN A 293 37.39 10.86 0.02
C ASN A 293 37.29 12.37 0.22
N ARG A 294 37.67 12.82 1.41
CA ARG A 294 37.84 14.24 1.68
C ARG A 294 39.15 14.73 1.05
N VAL A 295 39.05 15.61 0.06
CA VAL A 295 40.19 16.11 -0.71
C VAL A 295 40.65 17.51 -0.29
N GLY A 296 39.83 18.26 0.45
CA GLY A 296 40.23 19.58 0.89
C GLY A 296 39.20 20.36 1.68
N LYS A 297 39.43 21.68 1.74
CA LYS A 297 38.53 22.66 2.33
C LYS A 297 38.60 23.96 1.53
N GLU A 298 37.45 24.48 1.12
CA GLU A 298 37.34 25.75 0.38
C GLU A 298 36.26 26.63 1.01
N ALA A 299 36.57 27.90 1.26
CA ALA A 299 35.64 28.89 1.82
C ALA A 299 34.90 28.45 3.11
N GLY A 300 35.47 27.53 3.90
CA GLY A 300 34.83 26.99 5.10
C GLY A 300 34.19 25.62 4.91
N ASN A 301 33.90 25.22 3.68
CA ASN A 301 33.22 23.97 3.32
C ASN A 301 34.23 22.85 3.06
N GLN A 302 33.88 21.63 3.43
CA GLN A 302 34.67 20.44 3.14
C GLN A 302 34.48 20.04 1.68
N VAL A 303 35.56 19.69 1.01
CA VAL A 303 35.52 19.24 -0.40
C VAL A 303 35.73 17.73 -0.42
N TRP A 304 34.82 17.04 -1.08
CA TRP A 304 34.79 15.58 -1.20
C TRP A 304 34.74 15.17 -2.66
N ASN A 305 35.31 14.02 -2.98
CA ASN A 305 35.10 13.34 -4.26
C ASN A 305 34.68 11.89 -4.04
N ARG A 306 33.97 11.31 -5.00
CA ARG A 306 33.66 9.88 -4.97
C ARG A 306 34.92 9.09 -5.30
N THR A 307 35.17 8.00 -4.57
CA THR A 307 36.30 7.11 -4.84
C THR A 307 36.23 6.59 -6.28
N GLY A 308 37.28 6.85 -7.06
CA GLY A 308 37.34 6.49 -8.49
C GLY A 308 36.82 7.56 -9.45
N TYR A 309 36.22 8.65 -8.96
CA TYR A 309 35.68 9.76 -9.76
C TYR A 309 36.20 11.10 -9.22
N SER A 310 37.43 11.44 -9.57
CA SER A 310 38.09 12.67 -9.08
C SER A 310 37.54 13.96 -9.68
N ASP A 311 36.87 13.86 -10.82
CA ASP A 311 36.46 15.03 -11.62
C ASP A 311 35.18 15.69 -11.09
N ILE A 312 34.51 15.05 -10.12
CA ILE A 312 33.32 15.56 -9.45
C ILE A 312 33.67 15.92 -8.01
N GLU A 313 33.47 17.19 -7.65
CA GLU A 313 33.69 17.71 -6.30
C GLU A 313 32.37 18.10 -5.63
N PHE A 314 32.16 17.62 -4.41
CA PHE A 314 31.04 17.98 -3.54
C PHE A 314 31.53 18.89 -2.41
N HIS A 315 30.99 20.11 -2.34
CA HIS A 315 31.31 21.07 -1.29
C HIS A 315 30.21 21.05 -0.24
N VAL A 316 30.54 20.50 0.93
CA VAL A 316 29.58 20.27 2.01
C VAL A 316 29.92 21.18 3.20
N ASP A 317 28.90 21.81 3.79
CA ASP A 317 29.09 22.65 4.97
C ASP A 317 29.33 21.82 6.25
N THR A 318 29.39 22.47 7.41
CA THR A 318 29.58 21.78 8.70
C THR A 318 28.36 21.01 9.18
N ASN A 319 27.18 21.28 8.63
CA ASN A 319 25.91 20.64 8.98
C ASN A 319 25.57 19.46 8.06
N GLY A 320 26.35 19.24 6.99
CA GLY A 320 26.15 18.17 6.03
C GLY A 320 25.38 18.60 4.78
N HIS A 321 25.08 19.90 4.61
CA HIS A 321 24.38 20.41 3.44
C HIS A 321 25.31 20.55 2.25
N LEU A 322 24.86 20.08 1.08
CA LEU A 322 25.56 20.33 -0.17
C LEU A 322 25.38 21.80 -0.57
N VAL A 323 26.45 22.57 -0.51
CA VAL A 323 26.45 24.00 -0.87
C VAL A 323 26.74 24.20 -2.35
N LYS A 324 27.61 23.34 -2.91
CA LYS A 324 28.09 23.49 -4.28
C LYS A 324 28.62 22.17 -4.82
N MET A 325 28.50 22.00 -6.14
CA MET A 325 29.10 20.91 -6.89
C MET A 325 29.97 21.46 -8.01
N ARG A 326 31.09 20.80 -8.31
CA ARG A 326 31.90 21.07 -9.51
C ARG A 326 32.09 19.81 -10.33
N PHE A 327 32.19 19.99 -11.64
CA PHE A 327 32.55 18.96 -12.59
C PHE A 327 33.66 19.49 -13.51
N GLU A 328 34.79 18.78 -13.58
CA GLU A 328 36.00 19.19 -14.30
C GLU A 328 36.45 20.62 -13.95
N GLY A 329 36.28 21.03 -12.69
CA GLY A 329 36.62 22.36 -12.19
C GLY A 329 35.59 23.46 -12.49
N ASN A 330 34.56 23.19 -13.28
CA ASN A 330 33.46 24.13 -13.55
C ASN A 330 32.35 23.96 -12.52
N GLU A 331 31.66 25.05 -12.19
CA GLU A 331 30.52 25.00 -11.28
C GLU A 331 29.31 24.37 -11.97
N VAL A 332 28.66 23.45 -11.27
CA VAL A 332 27.49 22.72 -11.76
C VAL A 332 26.23 23.38 -11.22
N ALA A 333 25.26 23.65 -12.09
CA ALA A 333 23.95 24.12 -11.68
C ALA A 333 23.19 23.00 -10.95
N LEU A 334 22.68 23.27 -9.75
CA LEU A 334 21.86 22.32 -8.99
C LEU A 334 20.38 22.65 -9.17
N HIS A 335 19.59 21.65 -9.53
CA HIS A 335 18.15 21.78 -9.72
C HIS A 335 17.39 20.74 -8.90
N GLU A 336 16.23 21.13 -8.41
CA GLU A 336 15.32 20.16 -7.80
C GLU A 336 14.72 19.28 -8.89
N LEU A 337 14.78 17.96 -8.70
CA LEU A 337 14.29 16.99 -9.66
C LEU A 337 12.81 17.25 -10.01
N GLU A 338 12.02 17.61 -9.01
CA GLU A 338 10.58 17.82 -9.16
C GLU A 338 10.23 19.00 -10.07
N GLU A 339 11.05 20.05 -10.07
CA GLU A 339 10.83 21.24 -10.89
C GLU A 339 11.18 21.02 -12.37
N LYS A 340 12.18 20.19 -12.65
CA LYS A 340 12.74 20.02 -14.00
C LYS A 340 12.24 18.79 -14.73
N VAL A 341 11.82 17.77 -14.00
CA VAL A 341 11.48 16.48 -14.56
C VAL A 341 10.01 16.17 -14.31
N THR A 342 9.20 16.39 -15.35
CA THR A 342 7.79 16.01 -15.33
C THR A 342 7.64 14.49 -15.51
N GLU A 343 6.57 13.90 -14.97
CA GLU A 343 6.22 12.49 -15.20
C GLU A 343 5.60 12.25 -16.58
N THR A 344 4.99 13.28 -17.16
CA THR A 344 4.33 13.24 -18.47
C THR A 344 5.05 14.17 -19.43
N GLY A 345 5.48 13.64 -20.59
CA GLY A 345 6.29 14.38 -21.56
C GLY A 345 7.31 13.50 -22.30
N GLY A 346 7.92 14.04 -23.34
CA GLY A 346 9.05 13.42 -24.04
C GLY A 346 10.32 13.37 -23.17
N ALA A 347 11.39 12.76 -23.68
CA ALA A 347 12.68 12.76 -22.98
C ALA A 347 13.12 14.21 -22.68
N PRO A 348 13.62 14.50 -21.46
CA PRO A 348 14.13 15.81 -21.13
C PRO A 348 15.31 16.19 -22.04
N GLU A 349 15.53 17.49 -22.22
CA GLU A 349 16.80 17.96 -22.81
C GLU A 349 17.95 17.56 -21.88
N ARG A 350 19.03 17.04 -22.46
CA ARG A 350 20.15 16.47 -21.72
C ARG A 350 21.18 17.56 -21.41
N HIS A 351 21.54 17.69 -20.13
CA HIS A 351 22.47 18.68 -19.60
C HIS A 351 23.78 18.03 -19.14
N THR A 352 24.91 18.67 -19.42
CA THR A 352 26.25 18.23 -18.99
C THR A 352 26.84 19.09 -17.88
N ASP A 353 26.23 20.26 -17.62
CA ASP A 353 26.66 21.29 -16.68
C ASP A 353 25.65 21.51 -15.53
N ALA A 354 24.61 20.69 -15.45
CA ALA A 354 23.61 20.72 -14.41
C ALA A 354 23.44 19.33 -13.79
N ALA A 355 23.20 19.27 -12.48
CA ALA A 355 22.83 18.08 -11.73
C ALA A 355 21.49 18.30 -11.03
N VAL A 356 20.84 17.21 -10.66
CA VAL A 356 19.56 17.25 -9.94
C VAL A 356 19.68 16.66 -8.55
N HIS A 357 18.92 17.19 -7.61
CA HIS A 357 18.76 16.62 -6.27
C HIS A 357 17.31 16.22 -6.01
N CYS A 358 17.12 15.21 -5.16
CA CYS A 358 15.82 14.70 -4.75
C CYS A 358 15.83 14.25 -3.28
N SER A 359 14.64 14.06 -2.71
CA SER A 359 14.45 13.47 -1.40
C SER A 359 14.77 11.96 -1.39
N SER A 360 15.04 11.42 -0.20
CA SER A 360 15.35 10.01 0.01
C SER A 360 14.21 9.06 -0.40
N ASP A 361 12.96 9.48 -0.22
CA ASP A 361 11.73 8.74 -0.58
C ASP A 361 11.35 8.83 -2.07
N THR A 362 12.13 9.55 -2.89
CA THR A 362 11.86 9.67 -4.32
C THR A 362 12.00 8.31 -5.01
N VAL A 363 10.95 7.85 -5.70
CA VAL A 363 10.96 6.57 -6.41
C VAL A 363 11.97 6.52 -7.57
N LEU A 364 12.56 5.35 -7.78
CA LEU A 364 13.62 5.10 -8.76
C LEU A 364 13.22 5.49 -10.19
N LYS A 365 11.94 5.37 -10.55
CA LYS A 365 11.41 5.82 -11.85
C LYS A 365 11.63 7.30 -12.11
N ARG A 366 11.54 8.14 -11.07
CA ARG A 366 11.84 9.58 -11.17
C ARG A 366 13.34 9.83 -11.19
N VAL A 367 14.11 9.11 -10.38
CA VAL A 367 15.58 9.17 -10.40
C VAL A 367 16.14 8.84 -11.80
N LEU A 368 15.60 7.81 -12.46
CA LEU A 368 15.96 7.44 -13.84
C LEU A 368 15.72 8.58 -14.83
N ARG A 369 14.60 9.30 -14.70
CA ARG A 369 14.36 10.50 -15.51
C ARG A 369 15.30 11.65 -15.16
N GLY A 370 15.70 11.77 -13.89
CA GLY A 370 16.75 12.68 -13.45
C GLY A 370 18.10 12.41 -14.12
N ARG A 371 18.49 11.14 -14.24
CA ARG A 371 19.68 10.72 -15.00
C ARG A 371 19.52 10.85 -16.51
N ALA A 372 18.31 10.87 -17.05
CA ALA A 372 18.08 11.25 -18.45
C ALA A 372 18.25 12.77 -18.66
N TYR A 373 17.93 13.58 -17.65
CA TYR A 373 18.06 15.04 -17.67
C TYR A 373 19.51 15.50 -17.54
N SER A 374 20.30 14.88 -16.65
CA SER A 374 21.68 15.28 -16.36
C SER A 374 22.66 14.15 -16.70
N GLU A 375 23.87 14.42 -17.15
CA GLU A 375 24.96 13.41 -17.22
C GLU A 375 25.60 13.12 -15.86
N LEU A 376 25.39 14.00 -14.89
CA LEU A 376 25.95 13.93 -13.55
C LEU A 376 25.08 13.09 -12.61
N PRO A 377 25.63 12.63 -11.47
CA PRO A 377 24.87 11.87 -10.48
C PRO A 377 23.64 12.61 -9.96
N VAL A 378 22.60 11.87 -9.62
CA VAL A 378 21.47 12.41 -8.85
C VAL A 378 21.88 12.47 -7.39
N ILE A 379 21.71 13.64 -6.78
CA ILE A 379 22.03 13.88 -5.37
C ILE A 379 20.82 13.50 -4.51
N VAL A 380 21.04 12.68 -3.49
CA VAL A 380 19.99 12.27 -2.56
C VAL A 380 20.16 13.02 -1.24
N GLN A 381 19.08 13.65 -0.79
CA GLN A 381 19.05 14.44 0.43
C GLN A 381 18.05 13.88 1.43
N ASP A 382 18.37 14.03 2.70
CA ASP A 382 17.42 13.75 3.78
C ASP A 382 16.38 14.88 3.93
N ALA A 383 15.45 14.71 4.88
CA ALA A 383 14.39 15.67 5.16
C ALA A 383 14.91 17.05 5.62
N GLU A 384 16.14 17.14 6.12
CA GLU A 384 16.79 18.40 6.50
C GLU A 384 17.62 19.00 5.36
N GLY A 385 17.68 18.37 4.19
CA GLY A 385 18.46 18.81 3.02
C GLY A 385 19.95 18.44 3.08
N ARG A 386 20.35 17.57 4.02
CA ARG A 386 21.74 17.10 4.13
C ARG A 386 22.02 16.05 3.05
N LEU A 387 23.25 16.03 2.56
CA LEU A 387 23.70 15.06 1.56
C LEU A 387 23.75 13.66 2.17
N GLN A 388 22.83 12.79 1.76
CA GLN A 388 22.74 11.41 2.23
C GLN A 388 23.49 10.46 1.30
N GLY A 389 23.48 10.73 -0.01
CA GLY A 389 24.13 9.86 -0.98
C GLY A 389 24.04 10.41 -2.40
N VAL A 390 24.57 9.63 -3.33
CA VAL A 390 24.48 9.93 -4.77
C VAL A 390 24.09 8.67 -5.54
N ILE A 391 23.39 8.85 -6.65
CA ILE A 391 23.00 7.77 -7.55
C ILE A 391 23.58 8.05 -8.93
N ASP A 392 24.44 7.14 -9.40
CA ASP A 392 24.95 7.14 -10.77
C ASP A 392 24.55 5.86 -11.52
N GLU A 393 25.00 5.69 -12.76
CA GLU A 393 24.61 4.58 -13.64
C GLU A 393 24.85 3.18 -13.01
N PRO A 394 25.98 2.88 -12.33
CA PRO A 394 26.16 1.58 -11.68
C PRO A 394 25.14 1.30 -10.57
N GLU A 395 24.79 2.32 -9.78
CA GLU A 395 23.80 2.21 -8.71
C GLU A 395 22.40 1.94 -9.27
N LEU A 396 22.03 2.63 -10.36
CA LEU A 396 20.77 2.40 -11.04
C LEU A 396 20.67 0.98 -11.62
N ILE A 397 21.70 0.52 -12.32
CA ILE A 397 21.71 -0.81 -12.95
C ILE A 397 21.59 -1.89 -11.86
N HIS A 398 22.36 -1.75 -10.78
CA HIS A 398 22.30 -2.67 -9.65
C HIS A 398 20.92 -2.66 -8.99
N GLY A 399 20.37 -1.48 -8.70
CA GLY A 399 19.04 -1.30 -8.12
C GLY A 399 17.92 -1.93 -8.94
N ILE A 400 17.98 -1.84 -10.27
CA ILE A 400 16.97 -2.43 -11.16
C ILE A 400 17.12 -3.95 -11.25
N LEU A 401 18.36 -4.46 -11.40
CA LEU A 401 18.61 -5.88 -11.66
C LEU A 401 18.46 -6.74 -10.40
N GLU A 402 19.08 -6.31 -9.30
CA GLU A 402 19.11 -7.09 -8.07
C GLU A 402 17.91 -6.79 -7.16
N LYS A 403 17.14 -5.73 -7.47
CA LYS A 403 16.09 -5.20 -6.59
C LYS A 403 16.64 -4.98 -5.18
N GLN A 404 17.90 -4.58 -5.07
CA GLN A 404 18.65 -4.31 -3.84
C GLN A 404 19.57 -3.12 -4.07
N GLY A 405 20.00 -2.47 -3.00
CA GLY A 405 20.97 -1.39 -3.10
C GLY A 405 21.90 -1.30 -1.90
N TYR A 406 22.77 -0.30 -1.92
CA TYR A 406 23.96 -0.24 -1.07
C TYR A 406 23.67 0.13 0.40
N ALA A 407 22.46 0.59 0.70
CA ALA A 407 22.04 0.93 2.06
C ALA A 407 21.96 -0.28 3.00
N GLN A 408 21.93 -1.51 2.48
CA GLN A 408 21.86 -2.76 3.28
C GLN A 408 23.24 -3.36 3.64
N ASP A 409 24.33 -2.79 3.12
CA ASP A 409 25.71 -3.29 3.28
C ASP A 409 26.50 -2.61 4.43
N ASP A 410 25.84 -1.74 5.20
CA ASP A 410 26.31 -1.12 6.45
C ASP A 410 25.44 -1.59 7.63
#